data_AF-A0AA36DCW8-F1
#
_entry.id   AF-A0AA36DCW8-F1
#
_cell.length_a   1.000
_cell.length_b   1.000
_cell.length_c   1.000
_cell.angle_alpha   90.00
_cell.angle_beta   90.00
_cell.angle_gamma   90.00
#
_symmetry.space_group_name_H-M   'P 1'
#
loop_
_entity.id
_entity.type
_entity.pdbx_description
1 polymer ?
#
loop_
_entity_poly.entity_id
_entity_poly.type
_entity_poly.pdbx_seq_one_letter_code
_entity_poly.pdbx_strand_id
1 'polypeptide(L)'
;MRALLPIFVLAAALCLIEAKMQSVSVKGVTICNKKRLANVKVELFDRDTLDPNDLLSTVTTNSEGEFEITGGEDEVGKIEPFIRITHNCNTKEGCARIGEYEVPQTHIDAAPYDMTYVNLDIYVKGEKEKC
;
A
#
# COMPACT_ATOMS: atom_id res chain seq x y z
N MET A 1 3.04 -20.56 -51.75
CA MET A 1 2.11 -20.63 -50.61
C MET A 1 2.70 -21.46 -49.45
N ARG A 2 3.83 -21.05 -48.86
CA ARG A 2 4.41 -21.74 -47.68
C ARG A 2 5.10 -20.78 -46.68
N ALA A 3 5.18 -19.49 -46.99
CA ALA A 3 5.84 -18.48 -46.16
C ALA A 3 4.85 -17.54 -45.43
N LEU A 4 3.53 -17.71 -45.62
CA LEU A 4 2.50 -16.89 -44.95
C LEU A 4 2.04 -17.48 -43.62
N LEU A 5 2.23 -18.79 -43.41
CA LEU A 5 1.90 -19.48 -42.16
C LEU A 5 2.75 -19.04 -40.94
N PRO A 6 4.09 -18.85 -41.05
CA PRO A 6 4.90 -18.49 -39.88
C PRO A 6 4.73 -17.02 -39.45
N ILE A 7 4.34 -16.12 -40.37
CA ILE A 7 4.07 -14.71 -40.06
C ILE A 7 2.75 -14.56 -39.27
N PHE A 8 1.75 -15.38 -39.61
CA PHE A 8 0.46 -15.39 -38.91
C PHE A 8 0.56 -15.95 -37.49
N VAL A 9 1.48 -16.92 -37.26
CA VAL A 9 1.77 -17.48 -35.93
C VAL A 9 2.58 -16.51 -35.07
N LEU A 10 3.51 -15.72 -35.66
CA LEU A 10 4.26 -14.69 -34.94
C LEU A 10 3.39 -13.50 -34.51
N ALA A 11 2.39 -13.14 -35.33
CA ALA A 11 1.41 -12.10 -35.00
C ALA A 11 0.40 -12.52 -33.92
N ALA A 12 0.06 -13.82 -33.85
CA ALA A 12 -0.80 -14.39 -32.81
C ALA A 12 -0.08 -14.56 -31.45
N ALA A 13 1.25 -14.41 -31.41
CA ALA A 13 2.07 -14.47 -30.20
C ALA A 13 2.30 -13.11 -29.54
N LEU A 14 1.64 -12.04 -30.03
CA LEU A 14 1.49 -10.81 -29.27
C LEU A 14 0.51 -11.09 -28.13
N CYS A 15 1.03 -11.68 -27.05
CA CYS A 15 0.32 -11.82 -25.78
C CYS A 15 -0.32 -10.47 -25.44
N LEU A 16 -1.64 -10.47 -25.29
CA LEU A 16 -2.39 -9.34 -24.77
C LEU A 16 -2.01 -9.19 -23.28
N ILE A 17 -0.97 -8.43 -23.02
CA ILE A 17 -0.64 -7.95 -21.68
C ILE A 17 -1.61 -6.79 -21.42
N GLU A 18 -2.73 -7.08 -20.78
CA GLU A 18 -3.73 -6.08 -20.42
C GLU A 18 -3.54 -5.70 -18.96
N ALA A 19 -3.32 -4.41 -18.72
CA ALA A 19 -3.37 -3.84 -17.38
C ALA A 19 -4.83 -3.73 -16.94
N LYS A 20 -5.11 -4.04 -15.68
CA LYS A 20 -6.46 -3.95 -15.12
C LYS A 20 -6.43 -3.00 -13.92
N MET A 21 -7.37 -2.06 -13.90
CA MET A 21 -7.66 -1.25 -12.72
C MET A 21 -7.95 -2.16 -11.53
N GLN A 22 -7.18 -1.98 -10.47
CA GLN A 22 -7.32 -2.65 -9.19
C GLN A 22 -7.34 -1.60 -8.08
N SER A 23 -8.23 -1.78 -7.12
CA SER A 23 -8.40 -0.81 -6.03
C SER A 23 -8.43 -1.50 -4.68
N VAL A 24 -7.97 -0.79 -3.65
CA VAL A 24 -8.00 -1.27 -2.27
C VAL A 24 -8.39 -0.14 -1.33
N SER A 25 -9.20 -0.47 -0.34
CA SER A 25 -9.58 0.44 0.74
C SER A 25 -9.15 -0.14 2.07
N VAL A 26 -8.51 0.68 2.90
CA VAL A 26 -7.99 0.28 4.21
C VAL A 26 -8.46 1.28 5.25
N LYS A 27 -8.85 0.79 6.43
CA LYS A 27 -9.18 1.64 7.58
C LYS A 27 -8.55 1.11 8.85
N GLY A 28 -8.41 1.98 9.84
CA GLY A 28 -7.90 1.59 11.15
C GLY A 28 -7.76 2.77 12.10
N VAL A 29 -7.22 2.49 13.30
CA VAL A 29 -7.01 3.47 14.36
C VAL A 29 -5.58 3.37 14.87
N THR A 30 -4.82 4.46 14.79
CA THR A 30 -3.46 4.54 15.32
C THR A 30 -3.47 4.76 16.83
N ILE A 31 -2.72 3.93 17.54
CA ILE A 31 -2.58 3.96 19.00
C ILE A 31 -1.10 4.11 19.36
N CYS A 32 -0.79 4.93 20.36
CA CYS A 32 0.52 5.05 20.96
C CYS A 32 0.37 5.06 22.48
N ASN A 33 1.02 4.12 23.19
CA ASN A 33 0.95 4.00 24.64
C ASN A 33 -0.49 4.01 25.17
N LYS A 34 -1.38 3.21 24.55
CA LYS A 34 -2.81 3.09 24.88
C LYS A 34 -3.66 4.35 24.63
N LYS A 35 -3.14 5.33 23.91
CA LYS A 35 -3.88 6.54 23.51
C LYS A 35 -4.02 6.60 22.00
N ARG A 36 -5.20 7.01 21.52
CA ARG A 36 -5.41 7.34 20.10
C ARG A 36 -4.45 8.45 19.69
N LEU A 37 -3.76 8.27 18.56
CA LEU A 37 -2.74 9.20 18.08
C LEU A 37 -3.22 9.91 16.82
N ALA A 38 -3.63 11.17 16.97
CA ALA A 38 -4.04 12.03 15.88
C ALA A 38 -2.85 12.55 15.05
N ASN A 39 -3.13 13.11 13.88
CA ASN A 39 -2.16 13.77 12.99
C ASN A 39 -0.99 12.87 12.53
N VAL A 40 -1.22 11.56 12.43
CA VAL A 40 -0.28 10.59 11.90
C VAL A 40 -0.45 10.51 10.38
N LYS A 41 0.67 10.57 9.65
CA LYS A 41 0.67 10.42 8.19
C LYS A 41 0.54 8.93 7.84
N VAL A 42 -0.44 8.60 7.01
CA VAL A 42 -0.71 7.26 6.51
C VAL A 42 -0.69 7.29 4.98
N GLU A 43 0.13 6.44 4.38
CA GLU A 43 0.31 6.36 2.94
C GLU A 43 -0.01 4.94 2.47
N LEU A 44 -0.77 4.83 1.39
CA LEU A 44 -1.03 3.57 0.70
C LEU A 44 -0.11 3.49 -0.50
N PHE A 45 0.66 2.43 -0.57
CA PHE A 45 1.60 2.15 -1.65
C PHE A 45 1.24 0.83 -2.33
N ASP A 46 1.62 0.72 -3.60
CA ASP A 46 1.86 -0.56 -4.26
C ASP A 46 3.35 -0.92 -4.20
N ARG A 47 3.67 -2.22 -4.20
CA ARG A 47 5.05 -2.70 -4.18
C ARG A 47 5.41 -3.28 -5.55
N ASP A 48 6.25 -2.54 -6.25
CA ASP A 48 6.80 -3.00 -7.51
C ASP A 48 8.12 -3.76 -7.34
N THR A 49 8.32 -4.76 -8.21
CA THR A 49 9.55 -5.57 -8.20
C THR A 49 10.66 -4.95 -9.06
N LEU A 50 10.30 -4.17 -10.10
CA LEU A 50 11.24 -3.71 -11.14
C LEU A 50 11.42 -2.18 -11.19
N ASP A 51 10.63 -1.46 -10.40
CA ASP A 51 10.59 0.00 -10.31
C ASP A 51 10.29 0.45 -8.87
N PRO A 52 10.42 1.75 -8.55
CA PRO A 52 10.14 2.25 -7.21
C PRO A 52 8.64 2.10 -6.89
N ASN A 53 8.34 1.58 -5.70
CA ASN A 53 6.98 1.48 -5.16
C ASN A 53 6.11 2.73 -5.44
N ASP A 54 4.96 2.51 -6.04
CA ASP A 54 4.01 3.57 -6.37
C ASP A 54 3.18 4.05 -5.18
N LEU A 55 3.10 5.38 -5.00
CA LEU A 55 2.27 6.01 -3.99
C LEU A 55 0.85 6.18 -4.53
N LEU A 56 -0.09 5.39 -4.03
CA LEU A 56 -1.48 5.40 -4.48
C LEU A 56 -2.32 6.48 -3.81
N SER A 57 -2.10 6.70 -2.51
CA SER A 57 -2.89 7.67 -1.73
C SER A 57 -2.20 8.08 -0.43
N THR A 58 -2.62 9.20 0.14
CA THR A 58 -2.11 9.71 1.42
C THR A 58 -3.25 10.33 2.22
N VAL A 59 -3.32 10.00 3.51
CA VAL A 59 -4.25 10.63 4.46
C VAL A 59 -3.52 10.96 5.76
N THR A 60 -4.23 11.65 6.65
CA THR A 60 -3.77 11.92 8.01
C THR A 60 -4.87 11.52 8.98
N THR A 61 -4.50 10.84 10.06
CA THR A 61 -5.48 10.37 11.06
C THR A 61 -6.18 11.55 11.72
N ASN A 62 -7.48 11.41 11.96
CA ASN A 62 -8.30 12.44 12.62
C ASN A 62 -7.98 12.59 14.13
N SER A 63 -8.77 13.40 14.85
CA SER A 63 -8.61 13.63 16.29
C SER A 63 -8.76 12.36 17.15
N GLU A 64 -9.47 11.37 16.64
CA GLU A 64 -9.67 10.05 17.28
C GLU A 64 -8.64 9.01 16.79
N GLY A 65 -7.60 9.44 16.07
CA GLY A 65 -6.57 8.54 15.52
C GLY A 65 -7.06 7.65 14.38
N GLU A 66 -8.24 7.92 13.83
CA GLU A 66 -8.85 7.08 12.80
C GLU A 66 -8.40 7.50 11.42
N PHE A 67 -8.21 6.54 10.53
CA PHE A 67 -7.97 6.77 9.11
C PHE A 67 -8.80 5.81 8.26
N GLU A 68 -9.17 6.28 7.08
CA GLU A 68 -9.69 5.48 5.97
C GLU A 68 -9.00 6.00 4.70
N ILE A 69 -8.43 5.10 3.92
CA ILE A 69 -7.62 5.41 2.75
C ILE A 69 -7.98 4.45 1.62
N THR A 70 -8.21 5.00 0.44
CA THR A 70 -8.49 4.26 -0.79
C THR A 70 -7.51 4.70 -1.86
N GLY A 71 -7.04 3.75 -2.66
CA GLY A 71 -6.18 3.97 -3.81
C GLY A 71 -6.24 2.77 -4.75
N GLY A 72 -5.64 2.91 -5.92
CA GLY A 72 -5.61 1.88 -6.95
C GLY A 72 -4.92 2.36 -8.21
N GLU A 73 -4.57 1.42 -9.07
CA GLU A 73 -3.89 1.68 -10.33
C GLU A 73 -4.25 0.64 -11.40
N ASP A 74 -3.90 0.97 -12.65
CA ASP A 74 -3.96 0.05 -13.78
C ASP A 74 -2.66 -0.76 -13.85
N GLU A 75 -2.67 -1.98 -13.32
CA GLU A 75 -1.46 -2.81 -13.24
C GLU A 75 -1.59 -4.10 -14.05
N VAL A 76 -0.47 -4.56 -14.61
CA VAL A 76 -0.36 -5.88 -15.23
C VAL A 76 -0.07 -6.90 -14.14
N GLY A 77 -1.09 -7.64 -13.73
CA GLY A 77 -0.96 -8.62 -12.66
C GLY A 77 -1.82 -8.24 -11.47
N LYS A 78 -1.27 -8.36 -10.26
CA LYS A 78 -1.96 -8.02 -9.02
C LYS A 78 -1.09 -7.08 -8.20
N ILE A 79 -1.70 -5.99 -7.77
CA ILE A 79 -1.05 -5.05 -6.86
C ILE A 79 -0.66 -5.78 -5.56
N GLU A 80 0.43 -5.33 -4.96
CA GLU A 80 0.99 -5.75 -3.68
C GLU A 80 0.89 -4.62 -2.64
N PRO A 81 -0.35 -4.26 -2.23
CA PRO A 81 -0.57 -3.06 -1.44
C PRO A 81 0.00 -3.16 -0.03
N PHE A 82 0.53 -2.05 0.47
CA PHE A 82 0.93 -1.91 1.87
C PHE A 82 0.69 -0.49 2.39
N ILE A 83 0.47 -0.39 3.69
CA ILE A 83 0.34 0.87 4.40
C ILE A 83 1.70 1.26 4.98
N ARG A 84 2.16 2.48 4.71
CA ARG A 84 3.29 3.11 5.39
C ARG A 84 2.76 4.15 6.38
N ILE A 85 3.15 4.00 7.64
CA ILE A 85 2.78 4.94 8.72
C ILE A 85 4.04 5.66 9.20
N THR A 86 4.02 7.00 9.13
CA THR A 86 5.09 7.86 9.66
C THR A 86 4.60 8.56 10.92
N HIS A 87 5.25 8.30 12.05
CA HIS A 87 4.82 8.79 13.37
C HIS A 87 5.98 9.17 14.28
N ASN A 88 5.70 9.96 15.31
CA ASN A 88 6.65 10.36 16.35
C ASN A 88 6.39 9.66 17.71
N CYS A 89 5.59 8.60 17.73
CA CYS A 89 5.38 7.81 18.95
C CYS A 89 6.71 7.27 19.49
N ASN A 90 7.03 7.63 20.74
CA ASN A 90 8.25 7.25 21.44
C ASN A 90 9.56 7.64 20.71
N THR A 91 9.55 8.73 19.93
CA THR A 91 10.75 9.26 19.26
C THR A 91 11.26 10.54 19.95
N LYS A 92 12.51 10.92 19.65
CA LYS A 92 13.05 12.23 20.01
C LYS A 92 12.41 13.33 19.16
N GLU A 93 12.43 14.56 19.66
CA GLU A 93 11.99 15.73 18.88
C GLU A 93 12.78 15.83 17.57
N GLY A 94 12.07 16.09 16.47
CA GLY A 94 12.65 16.12 15.12
C GLY A 94 12.83 14.76 14.46
N CYS A 95 12.58 13.65 15.16
CA CYS A 95 12.67 12.30 14.61
C CYS A 95 11.28 11.67 14.40
N ALA A 96 11.16 10.80 13.40
CA ALA A 96 9.98 9.99 13.12
C ALA A 96 10.37 8.54 12.83
N ARG A 97 9.52 7.61 13.27
CA ARG A 97 9.56 6.19 12.91
C ARG A 97 8.63 5.93 11.73
N ILE A 98 9.04 5.01 10.86
CA ILE A 98 8.36 4.67 9.62
C ILE A 98 8.17 3.15 9.58
N GLY A 99 6.93 2.71 9.80
CA GLY A 99 6.54 1.30 9.75
C GLY A 99 5.75 0.98 8.48
N GLU A 100 5.93 -0.24 7.95
CA GLU A 100 5.19 -0.75 6.80
C GLU A 100 4.36 -1.97 7.20
N TYR A 101 3.12 -2.02 6.73
CA TYR A 101 2.12 -3.03 7.07
C TYR A 101 1.50 -3.59 5.79
N GLU A 102 1.66 -4.88 5.55
CA GLU A 102 1.09 -5.54 4.37
C GLU A 102 -0.45 -5.50 4.41
N VAL A 103 -1.06 -5.19 3.27
CA VAL A 103 -2.50 -5.28 3.08
C VAL A 103 -2.79 -6.61 2.38
N PRO A 104 -3.66 -7.48 2.92
CA PRO A 104 -3.92 -8.77 2.30
C PRO A 104 -4.52 -8.60 0.91
N GLN A 105 -3.95 -9.28 -0.10
CA GLN A 105 -4.45 -9.25 -1.48
C GLN A 105 -5.91 -9.69 -1.63
N THR A 106 -6.47 -10.40 -0.64
CA THR A 106 -7.90 -10.77 -0.60
C THR A 106 -8.84 -9.57 -0.49
N HIS A 107 -8.31 -8.38 -0.18
CA HIS A 107 -9.07 -7.13 -0.08
C HIS A 107 -8.96 -6.24 -1.34
N ILE A 108 -8.23 -6.67 -2.38
CA ILE A 108 -8.19 -5.98 -3.67
C ILE A 108 -9.54 -6.20 -4.38
N ASP A 109 -10.13 -5.11 -4.89
CA ASP A 109 -11.47 -5.06 -5.50
C ASP A 109 -12.56 -5.69 -4.62
N ALA A 110 -12.38 -5.63 -3.29
CA ALA A 110 -13.26 -6.25 -2.32
C ALA A 110 -13.61 -5.28 -1.17
N ALA A 111 -14.20 -5.82 -0.10
CA ALA A 111 -14.57 -5.03 1.06
C ALA A 111 -13.33 -4.40 1.73
N PRO A 112 -13.46 -3.21 2.36
CA PRO A 112 -12.33 -2.55 3.01
C PRO A 112 -11.63 -3.46 4.03
N TYR A 113 -10.29 -3.43 4.03
CA TYR A 113 -9.49 -4.09 5.05
C TYR A 113 -9.49 -3.25 6.34
N ASP A 114 -9.99 -3.83 7.43
CA ASP A 114 -9.99 -3.19 8.74
C ASP A 114 -8.78 -3.66 9.56
N MET A 115 -7.78 -2.78 9.69
CA MET A 115 -6.60 -3.04 10.52
C MET A 115 -6.91 -2.98 12.01
N THR A 116 -8.11 -2.58 12.41
CA THR A 116 -8.54 -2.37 13.80
C THR A 116 -7.65 -1.33 14.49
N TYR A 117 -6.78 -1.76 15.41
CA TYR A 117 -5.82 -0.92 16.11
C TYR A 117 -4.40 -1.16 15.61
N VAL A 118 -3.72 -0.08 15.22
CA VAL A 118 -2.30 -0.09 14.84
C VAL A 118 -1.50 0.50 16.00
N ASN A 119 -0.85 -0.37 16.79
CA ASN A 119 -0.06 0.02 17.96
C ASN A 119 1.36 0.47 17.54
N LEU A 120 1.57 1.79 17.52
CA LEU A 120 2.80 2.45 17.06
C LEU A 120 3.93 2.48 18.11
N ASP A 121 3.61 2.10 19.35
CA ASP A 121 4.58 1.86 20.42
C ASP A 121 5.27 0.48 20.30
N ILE A 122 4.77 -0.39 19.42
CA ILE A 122 5.39 -1.67 19.09
C ILE A 122 6.30 -1.50 17.86
N TYR A 123 7.50 -2.06 17.91
CA TYR A 123 8.41 -2.09 16.75
C TYR A 123 7.97 -3.17 15.77
N VAL A 124 7.74 -2.77 14.51
CA VAL A 124 7.50 -3.70 13.41
C VAL A 124 8.81 -4.05 12.70
N LYS A 125 8.84 -5.22 12.05
CA LYS A 125 10.02 -5.68 11.30
C LYS A 125 10.34 -4.70 10.16
N GLY A 126 11.60 -4.29 10.07
CA GLY A 126 12.06 -3.40 8.99
C GLY A 126 11.72 -1.92 9.19
N GLU A 127 11.16 -1.56 10.35
CA GLU A 127 10.88 -0.16 10.69
C GLU A 127 12.17 0.68 10.71
N LYS A 128 12.05 1.91 10.22
CA LYS A 128 13.16 2.87 10.13
C LYS A 128 12.89 4.05 11.05
N GLU A 129 13.95 4.62 11.61
CA GLU A 129 13.90 5.92 12.28
C GLU A 129 14.63 6.96 11.42
N LYS A 130 14.01 8.11 11.21
CA LYS A 130 14.56 9.24 10.47
C LYS A 130 14.54 10.49 11.34
N CYS A 131 15.70 11.09 11.50
CA CYS A 131 15.95 12.45 11.96
C CYS A 131 16.70 13.15 10.80
#